data_AF-A0A1M5CTM1-F1
#
_entry.id   AF-A0A1M5CTM1-F1
#
_cell.length_a   1.000
_cell.length_b   1.000
_cell.length_c   1.000
_cell.angle_alpha   90.00
_cell.angle_beta   90.00
_cell.angle_gamma   90.00
#
_symmetry.space_group_name_H-M   'P 1'
#
loop_
_entity.id
_entity.type
_entity.pdbx_description
1 polymer ?
#
loop_
_entity_poly.entity_id
_entity_poly.type
_entity_poly.pdbx_seq_one_letter_code
_entity_poly.pdbx_strand_id
1 'polypeptide(L)' 'MKLTTKPEPYTLERTLSWITRQVAPTLKMAKRIDRINGTNIIESLVQGAKLTDKHEKIIKQQTASIEEVALQPKEE' A
#
# COMPACT_ATOMS: atom_id res chain seq x y z
N MET A 1 19.03 29.37 6.75
CA MET A 1 19.07 28.19 5.85
C MET A 1 17.69 27.55 5.86
N LYS A 2 16.94 27.58 4.75
CA LYS A 2 15.66 26.87 4.63
C LYS A 2 15.96 25.41 4.28
N LEU A 3 15.84 24.51 5.25
CA LEU A 3 15.93 23.07 5.05
C LEU A 3 14.58 22.54 4.55
N THR A 4 14.10 23.02 3.42
CA THR A 4 12.86 22.51 2.83
C THR A 4 13.20 21.43 1.82
N THR A 5 13.37 20.20 2.29
CA THR A 5 13.30 19.04 1.41
C THR A 5 11.85 18.93 0.95
N LYS A 6 11.62 19.04 -0.36
CA LYS A 6 10.32 18.67 -0.94
C LYS A 6 10.06 17.21 -0.52
N PRO A 7 8.87 16.87 0.00
CA PRO A 7 8.59 15.49 0.35
C PRO A 7 8.73 14.64 -0.90
N GLU A 8 9.58 13.62 -0.84
CA GLU A 8 9.67 12.66 -1.93
C GLU A 8 8.30 11.99 -2.12
N PRO A 9 7.89 11.74 -3.37
CA PRO A 9 6.62 11.10 -3.66
C PRO A 9 6.56 9.73 -2.97
N TYR A 10 5.40 9.43 -2.40
CA TYR A 10 5.19 8.18 -1.70
C TYR A 10 5.16 7.02 -2.71
N THR A 11 6.15 6.13 -2.64
CA THR A 11 6.31 5.00 -3.57
C THR A 11 5.74 3.69 -3.00
N LEU A 12 5.43 2.75 -3.89
CA LEU A 12 5.00 1.41 -3.49
C LEU A 12 6.07 0.73 -2.63
N GLU A 13 7.35 0.86 -3.01
CA GLU A 13 8.48 0.29 -2.28
C GLU A 13 8.60 0.84 -0.84
N ARG A 14 8.40 2.15 -0.66
CA ARG A 14 8.33 2.76 0.67
C ARG A 14 7.16 2.23 1.48
N THR A 15 6.01 2.04 0.82
CA THR A 15 4.82 1.43 1.45
C THR A 15 5.14 0.02 1.93
N LEU A 16 5.73 -0.81 1.08
CA LEU A 16 6.10 -2.20 1.41
C LEU A 16 7.15 -2.26 2.53
N SER A 17 8.14 -1.37 2.50
CA SER A 17 9.14 -1.26 3.57
C SER A 17 8.52 -0.86 4.91
N TRP A 18 7.61 0.12 4.90
CA TRP A 18 6.88 0.53 6.10
C TRP A 18 5.98 -0.59 6.62
N ILE A 19 5.20 -1.25 5.76
CA ILE A 19 4.38 -2.41 6.12
C ILE A 19 5.24 -3.49 6.75
N THR A 20 6.35 -3.86 6.11
CA THR A 20 7.25 -4.92 6.58
C THR A 20 7.79 -4.64 7.98
N ARG A 21 8.17 -3.38 8.25
CA ARG A 21 8.77 -2.99 9.53
C ARG A 21 7.75 -2.74 10.64
N GLN A 22 6.59 -2.15 10.31
CA GLN A 22 5.67 -1.60 11.32
C GLN A 22 4.37 -2.39 11.45
N VAL A 23 3.80 -2.88 10.34
CA VAL A 23 2.44 -3.45 10.33
C VAL A 23 2.46 -4.97 10.26
N ALA A 24 3.34 -5.55 9.43
CA ALA A 24 3.42 -6.98 9.17
C ALA A 24 3.66 -7.83 10.43
N PRO A 25 4.54 -7.45 11.39
CA PRO A 25 4.72 -8.23 12.61
C PRO A 25 3.44 -8.33 13.46
N THR A 26 2.78 -7.19 13.68
CA THR A 26 1.54 -7.10 14.46
C THR A 26 0.40 -7.83 13.75
N LEU A 27 0.26 -7.66 12.44
CA LEU A 27 -0.77 -8.34 11.67
C LEU A 27 -0.56 -9.86 11.66
N LYS A 28 0.69 -10.33 11.55
CA LYS A 28 1.04 -11.76 11.65
C LYS A 28 0.69 -12.33 13.02
N MET A 29 0.99 -11.60 14.09
CA MET A 29 0.61 -11.99 15.45
C MET A 29 -0.91 -12.06 15.59
N ALA A 30 -1.63 -11.02 15.17
CA ALA A 30 -3.09 -10.96 15.24
C ALA A 30 -3.75 -12.11 14.46
N LYS A 31 -3.30 -12.39 13.23
CA LYS A 31 -3.81 -13.53 12.43
C LYS A 31 -3.57 -14.89 13.10
N ARG A 32 -2.46 -15.04 13.84
CA ARG A 32 -2.20 -16.28 14.59
C ARG A 32 -3.16 -16.43 15.76
N ILE A 33 -3.37 -15.37 16.54
CA ILE A 33 -4.31 -15.38 17.66
C ILE A 33 -5.74 -15.63 17.18
N ASP A 34 -6.17 -14.94 16.11
CA ASP A 34 -7.49 -15.12 15.48
C ASP A 34 -7.74 -16.58 15.07
N ARG A 35 -6.75 -17.22 14.44
CA ARG A 35 -6.83 -18.65 14.10
C ARG A 35 -6.89 -19.57 15.32
N ILE A 36 -6.08 -19.31 16.35
CA ILE A 36 -6.10 -20.11 17.60
C ILE A 36 -7.49 -20.04 18.25
N ASN A 37 -8.14 -18.89 18.16
CA ASN A 37 -9.49 -18.69 18.67
C ASN A 37 -10.59 -19.25 17.76
N GLY A 38 -10.25 -19.85 16.62
CA GLY A 38 -11.21 -20.40 15.66
C GLY A 38 -12.01 -19.34 14.91
N THR A 39 -11.52 -18.10 14.85
CA THR A 39 -12.19 -16.97 14.21
C THR A 39 -11.46 -16.52 12.94
N ASN A 40 -12.11 -15.65 12.16
CA ASN A 40 -11.57 -15.05 10.93
C ASN A 40 -11.82 -13.53 10.90
N ILE A 41 -11.76 -12.91 12.08
CA ILE A 41 -12.10 -11.49 12.26
C ILE A 41 -11.10 -10.61 11.53
N ILE A 42 -9.81 -10.93 11.59
CA ILE A 42 -8.77 -10.09 10.99
C ILE A 42 -8.93 -10.02 9.47
N GLU A 43 -9.24 -11.14 8.83
CA GLU A 43 -9.49 -11.17 7.39
C GLU A 43 -10.75 -10.39 7.02
N SER A 44 -11.82 -10.54 7.81
CA SER A 44 -13.08 -9.81 7.61
C SER A 44 -12.88 -8.28 7.75
N LEU A 45 -12.04 -7.84 8.68
CA LEU A 45 -11.69 -6.43 8.87
C LEU A 45 -10.92 -5.86 7.67
N VAL A 46 -9.97 -6.62 7.13
CA VAL A 46 -9.19 -6.19 5.95
C VAL A 46 -10.11 -6.10 4.73
N GLN A 47 -11.01 -7.07 4.53
CA GLN A 47 -11.96 -7.06 3.41
C GLN A 47 -12.98 -5.92 3.53
N GLY A 48 -13.42 -5.59 4.74
CA GLY A 48 -14.35 -4.48 4.99
C GLY A 48 -13.70 -3.10 5.02
N ALA A 49 -12.38 -3.00 5.01
CA ALA A 49 -11.66 -1.73 5.08
C ALA A 49 -11.89 -0.91 3.81
N LYS A 50 -12.33 0.34 3.97
CA LYS A 50 -12.53 1.26 2.86
C LYS A 50 -11.25 2.04 2.57
N LEU A 51 -10.95 2.19 1.28
CA LEU A 51 -9.92 3.10 0.84
C LEU A 51 -10.38 4.54 1.08
N THR A 52 -9.44 5.39 1.51
CA THR A 52 -9.68 6.83 1.65
C THR A 52 -9.28 7.53 0.36
N ASP A 53 -9.75 8.76 0.15
CA ASP A 53 -9.35 9.57 -1.02
C ASP A 53 -7.83 9.68 -1.19
N LYS A 54 -7.09 9.66 -0.08
CA LYS A 54 -5.62 9.64 -0.10
C LYS A 54 -5.08 8.32 -0.65
N HIS A 55 -5.64 7.18 -0.24
CA HIS A 55 -5.24 5.86 -0.75
C HIS A 55 -5.51 5.77 -2.26
N GLU A 56 -6.68 6.21 -2.69
CA GLU A 56 -7.06 6.23 -4.12
C GLU A 56 -6.12 7.11 -4.96
N LYS A 57 -5.76 8.29 -4.46
CA LYS A 57 -4.79 9.17 -5.13
C LYS A 57 -3.41 8.53 -5.26
N ILE A 58 -2.94 7.84 -4.21
CA ILE A 58 -1.65 7.13 -4.23
C ILE A 58 -1.70 5.98 -5.24
N ILE A 59 -2.79 5.22 -5.29
CA ILE A 59 -2.97 4.14 -6.29
C ILE A 59 -2.89 4.72 -7.70
N LYS A 60 -3.70 5.74 -8.01
CA LYS A 60 -3.69 6.38 -9.33
C LYS A 60 -2.31 6.90 -9.73
N GLN A 61 -1.58 7.53 -8.79
CA GLN A 61 -0.22 8.02 -9.05
C GLN A 61 0.76 6.90 -9.39
N GLN A 62 0.61 5.73 -8.75
CA GLN A 62 1.52 4.60 -8.96
C GLN A 62 1.14 3.73 -10.16
N THR A 63 -0.14 3.73 -10.58
CA THR A 63 -0.63 2.96 -11.74
C THR A 63 -0.63 3.77 -13.04
N ALA A 64 -0.83 5.09 -12.99
CA ALA A 64 -0.86 5.94 -14.19
C ALA A 64 0.45 5.87 -15.01
N SER A 65 1.60 5.76 -14.34
CA SER A 65 2.90 5.58 -15.01
C SER A 65 3.04 4.24 -15.75
N ILE A 66 2.24 3.23 -15.42
CA ILE A 66 2.26 1.91 -16.08
C ILE A 66 1.41 1.95 -17.36
N GLU A 67 0.27 2.66 -17.31
CA GLU A 67 -0.68 2.75 -18.43
C GLU A 67 -0.17 3.66 -19.56
N GLU A 68 0.50 4.76 -19.25
CA GLU A 68 1.11 5.64 -20.28
C GLU A 68 2.27 4.98 -21.04
N VAL A 69 3.05 4.11 -20.38
CA VAL A 69 4.16 3.38 -21.02
C VAL A 69 3.66 2.23 -21.90
N ALA A 70 2.50 1.64 -21.56
CA ALA A 70 1.90 0.55 -22.34
C ALA A 70 1.23 1.01 -23.65
N LEU A 71 1.07 2.32 -23.86
CA LEU A 71 0.36 2.90 -25.01
C LEU A 71 1.27 3.60 -26.03
N GLN A 72 2.60 3.49 -25.94
CA GLN A 72 3.46 3.92 -27.04
C GLN A 72 3.52 2.80 -28.10
N PRO A 73 2.83 2.91 -29.26
CA PRO A 73 3.07 1.98 -30.35
C PRO A 73 4.53 2.13 -30.78
N LYS A 74 5.19 0.99 -31.04
CA LYS A 74 6.53 0.95 -31.61
C LYS A 74 6.51 1.77 -32.90
N GLU A 75 7.14 2.94 -32.90
CA GLU A 75 7.53 3.60 -34.15
C GLU A 75 8.70 2.80 -34.75
N GLU A 76 8.52 2.45 -36.03
CA GLU A 76 9.38 1.62 -36.90
C GLU A 76 10.76 2.23 -37.16
#